data_AF-A0AA85K0S5-F1
#
_entry.id   AF-A0AA85K0S5-F1
#
_cell.length_a   1.000
_cell.length_b   1.000
_cell.length_c   1.000
_cell.angle_alpha   90.00
_cell.angle_beta   90.00
_cell.angle_gamma   90.00
#
_symmetry.space_group_name_H-M   'P 1'
#
loop_
_entity.id
_entity.type
_entity.pdbx_description
1 polymer ?
#
loop_
_entity_poly.entity_id
_entity_poly.type
_entity_poly.pdbx_seq_one_letter_code
_entity_poly.pdbx_strand_id
1 'polypeptide(L)'
;MRTQYKYTGSAAPLKTWCPYLFNPMGHVLATYRDPKSMPDIFTGPVFNPLDGFPEGRKRRQFILTEEEMMAAGLKSHERDYCAHILVAFRKCQREHVVPAFYCSDLRHMYLNCHEEDRLLRMKEYERERRLLQKRASVSE
;
A
#
# COMPACT_ATOMS: atom_id res chain seq x y z
N MET A 1 -33.36 -9.51 -48.22
CA MET A 1 -32.68 -10.79 -47.92
C MET A 1 -32.24 -10.76 -46.47
N ARG A 2 -32.72 -11.74 -45.69
CA ARG A 2 -32.36 -12.03 -44.30
C ARG A 2 -30.97 -12.67 -44.28
N THR A 3 -30.06 -12.21 -43.44
CA THR A 3 -29.05 -13.08 -42.83
C THR A 3 -29.10 -12.89 -41.32
N GLN A 4 -29.77 -13.85 -40.69
CA GLN A 4 -29.79 -14.05 -39.24
C GLN A 4 -28.44 -14.64 -38.84
N TYR A 5 -27.72 -14.01 -37.91
CA TYR A 5 -26.84 -14.78 -37.03
C TYR A 5 -27.49 -14.82 -35.65
N LYS A 6 -27.97 -16.01 -35.33
CA LYS A 6 -28.57 -16.41 -34.06
C LYS A 6 -27.44 -16.50 -33.03
N TYR A 7 -27.42 -15.60 -32.05
CA TYR A 7 -26.74 -15.88 -30.77
C TYR A 7 -27.81 -16.31 -29.78
N THR A 8 -28.09 -17.60 -29.77
CA THR A 8 -28.82 -18.28 -28.70
C THR A 8 -27.95 -18.25 -27.45
N GLY A 9 -28.52 -17.73 -26.36
CA GLY A 9 -27.80 -17.37 -25.15
C GLY A 9 -27.28 -18.53 -24.29
N SER A 10 -26.52 -18.13 -23.28
CA SER A 10 -26.70 -18.66 -21.93
C SER A 10 -26.58 -17.49 -20.96
N ALA A 11 -27.65 -17.26 -20.20
CA ALA A 11 -27.69 -16.28 -19.13
C ALA A 11 -26.66 -16.69 -18.08
N ALA A 12 -25.58 -15.94 -17.95
CA ALA A 12 -24.71 -16.04 -16.79
C ALA A 12 -25.53 -15.59 -15.57
N PRO A 13 -25.68 -16.42 -14.53
CA PRO A 13 -26.40 -16.01 -13.35
C PRO A 13 -25.68 -14.83 -12.68
N LEU A 14 -26.39 -13.71 -12.63
CA LEU A 14 -26.15 -12.54 -11.78
C LEU A 14 -26.22 -12.94 -10.30
N LYS A 15 -25.31 -13.79 -9.81
CA LYS A 15 -25.13 -14.09 -8.39
C LYS A 15 -23.69 -14.50 -8.12
N THR A 16 -22.85 -13.50 -7.84
CA THR A 16 -21.89 -13.48 -6.72
C THR A 16 -21.20 -12.14 -6.76
N TRP A 17 -21.81 -11.19 -6.04
CA TRP A 17 -21.09 -10.02 -5.58
C TRP A 17 -19.81 -10.47 -4.85
N CYS A 18 -18.74 -9.77 -5.16
CA CYS A 18 -17.37 -9.90 -4.67
C CYS A 18 -17.21 -10.32 -3.20
N PRO A 19 -16.40 -11.37 -2.90
CA PRO A 19 -15.82 -11.54 -1.57
C PRO A 19 -14.27 -11.53 -1.56
N TYR A 20 -13.59 -11.20 -2.67
CA TYR A 20 -12.12 -11.34 -2.78
C TYR A 20 -11.32 -10.06 -2.52
N LEU A 21 -11.85 -9.14 -1.72
CA LEU A 21 -11.09 -8.00 -1.23
C LEU A 21 -11.06 -8.10 0.30
N PHE A 22 -9.87 -8.43 0.81
CA PHE A 22 -9.49 -8.53 2.21
C PHE A 22 -9.74 -9.88 2.92
N ASN A 23 -8.98 -10.92 2.52
CA ASN A 23 -8.80 -12.12 3.35
C ASN A 23 -7.40 -12.08 4.01
N PRO A 24 -7.29 -11.82 5.33
CA PRO A 24 -6.00 -11.77 6.03
C PRO A 24 -5.27 -13.12 6.06
N MET A 25 -5.98 -14.21 5.77
CA MET A 25 -5.40 -15.55 5.66
C MET A 25 -4.70 -15.79 4.32
N GLY A 26 -4.81 -14.90 3.34
CA GLY A 26 -4.27 -15.13 1.99
C GLY A 26 -2.75 -15.32 1.99
N HIS A 27 -2.01 -14.49 2.71
CA HIS A 27 -0.56 -14.61 2.80
C HIS A 27 -0.12 -15.82 3.65
N VAL A 28 -0.78 -16.06 4.79
CA VAL A 28 -0.47 -17.19 5.68
C VAL A 28 -0.71 -18.53 5.00
N LEU A 29 -1.82 -18.67 4.26
CA LEU A 29 -2.09 -19.89 3.49
C LEU A 29 -1.09 -20.08 2.35
N ALA A 30 -0.65 -18.98 1.72
CA ALA A 30 0.29 -19.06 0.61
C ALA A 30 1.74 -19.35 1.06
N THR A 31 2.18 -18.82 2.20
CA THR A 31 3.47 -19.16 2.83
C THR A 31 3.49 -20.61 3.30
N TYR A 32 2.37 -21.10 3.86
CA TYR A 32 2.23 -22.50 4.22
C TYR A 32 2.34 -23.43 2.99
N ARG A 33 1.75 -23.03 1.85
CA ARG A 33 1.79 -23.82 0.62
C ARG A 33 3.19 -23.87 0.01
N ASP A 34 3.82 -22.72 -0.18
CA ASP A 34 5.07 -22.58 -0.93
C ASP A 34 6.07 -21.68 -0.19
N PRO A 35 6.74 -22.19 0.86
CA PRO A 35 7.55 -21.36 1.77
C PRO A 35 8.78 -20.74 1.10
N LYS A 36 9.33 -21.37 0.06
CA LYS A 36 10.51 -20.85 -0.66
C LYS A 36 10.20 -19.63 -1.54
N SER A 37 8.95 -19.47 -1.96
CA SER A 37 8.57 -18.47 -2.97
C SER A 37 7.99 -17.18 -2.38
N MET A 38 7.58 -17.22 -1.10
CA MET A 38 6.94 -16.11 -0.41
C MET A 38 7.92 -15.43 0.57
N PRO A 39 7.90 -14.09 0.66
CA PRO A 39 8.72 -13.37 1.62
C PRO A 39 8.09 -13.40 3.02
N ASP A 40 8.92 -13.47 4.05
CA ASP A 40 8.53 -13.44 5.45
C ASP A 40 8.25 -12.02 5.93
N ILE A 41 7.14 -11.81 6.65
CA ILE A 41 6.74 -10.48 7.13
C ILE A 41 7.70 -9.94 8.22
N PHE A 42 8.29 -10.83 9.02
CA PHE A 42 9.06 -10.45 10.20
C PHE A 42 10.55 -10.18 9.92
N THR A 43 11.12 -10.86 8.93
CA THR A 43 12.58 -10.84 8.68
C THR A 43 13.02 -9.69 7.76
N GLY A 44 12.07 -8.96 7.16
CA GLY A 44 12.37 -7.80 6.32
C GLY A 44 13.01 -8.17 4.97
N PRO A 45 13.49 -7.17 4.21
CA PRO A 45 14.02 -7.38 2.87
C PRO A 45 15.33 -8.17 2.86
N VAL A 46 15.35 -9.30 2.14
CA VAL A 46 16.57 -10.13 1.94
C VAL A 46 17.46 -9.60 0.81
N PHE A 47 16.88 -9.00 -0.23
CA PHE A 47 17.60 -8.52 -1.41
C PHE A 47 18.09 -7.09 -1.25
N ASN A 48 19.17 -6.74 -1.95
CA ASN A 48 19.68 -5.37 -1.91
C ASN A 48 18.65 -4.41 -2.53
N PRO A 49 18.36 -3.25 -1.90
CA PRO A 49 17.44 -2.24 -2.45
C PRO A 49 17.80 -1.72 -3.85
N LEU A 50 19.08 -1.80 -4.24
CA LEU A 50 19.58 -1.34 -5.54
C LEU A 50 19.43 -2.38 -6.65
N ASP A 51 19.13 -3.65 -6.33
CA ASP A 51 19.01 -4.70 -7.34
C ASP A 51 17.84 -4.41 -8.29
N GLY A 52 18.12 -4.28 -9.58
CA GLY A 52 17.13 -3.97 -10.62
C GLY A 52 16.92 -2.47 -10.89
N PHE A 53 17.71 -1.58 -10.28
CA PHE A 53 17.69 -0.13 -10.55
C PHE A 53 19.04 0.34 -11.09
N PRO A 54 19.24 0.38 -12.44
CA PRO A 54 20.54 0.73 -13.02
C PRO A 54 20.98 2.18 -12.73
N GLU A 55 20.02 3.11 -12.63
CA GLU A 55 20.27 4.53 -12.36
C GLU A 55 20.21 4.87 -10.84
N GLY A 56 20.00 3.86 -9.99
CA GLY A 56 19.80 4.04 -8.55
C GLY A 56 18.38 4.45 -8.14
N ARG A 57 18.07 4.30 -6.84
CA ARG A 57 16.75 4.61 -6.27
C ARG A 57 16.74 6.00 -5.64
N LYS A 58 15.75 6.83 -5.99
CA LYS A 58 15.52 8.11 -5.31
C LYS A 58 15.15 7.87 -3.84
N ARG A 59 15.86 8.53 -2.91
CA ARG A 59 15.55 8.51 -1.49
C ARG A 59 14.28 9.32 -1.21
N ARG A 60 13.45 8.83 -0.27
CA ARG A 60 12.32 9.62 0.26
C ARG A 60 12.89 10.75 1.10
N GLN A 61 12.34 11.94 0.94
CA GLN A 61 12.78 13.13 1.67
C GLN A 61 11.75 13.44 2.75
N PHE A 62 12.23 13.76 3.94
CA PHE A 62 11.40 14.32 5.00
C PHE A 62 11.25 15.82 4.77
N ILE A 63 10.01 16.30 4.88
CA ILE A 63 9.69 17.73 4.76
C ILE A 63 9.82 18.42 6.13
N LEU A 64 9.57 17.69 7.22
CA LEU A 64 9.66 18.16 8.59
C LEU A 64 10.90 17.59 9.29
N THR A 65 11.49 18.35 10.21
CA THR A 65 12.57 17.85 11.07
C THR A 65 12.02 17.05 12.26
N GLU A 66 12.85 16.19 12.86
CA GLU A 66 12.41 15.37 14.00
C GLU A 66 12.09 16.20 15.25
N GLU A 67 12.86 17.25 15.50
CA GLU A 67 12.66 18.18 16.62
C GLU A 67 11.30 18.87 16.53
N GLU A 68 10.89 19.32 15.33
CA GLU A 68 9.58 19.91 15.08
C GLU A 68 8.44 18.91 15.33
N MET A 69 8.61 17.64 14.96
CA MET A 69 7.63 16.59 15.23
C MET A 69 7.47 16.31 16.73
N MET A 70 8.57 16.37 17.49
CA MET A 70 8.54 16.23 18.94
C MET A 70 7.86 17.43 19.60
N ALA A 71 8.19 18.64 19.16
CA ALA A 71 7.56 19.88 19.64
C ALA A 71 6.05 19.93 19.34
N ALA A 72 5.63 19.35 18.21
CA ALA A 72 4.21 19.19 17.85
C ALA A 72 3.47 18.11 18.68
N GLY A 73 4.17 17.38 19.55
CA GLY A 73 3.57 16.33 20.38
C GLY A 73 3.12 15.10 19.59
N LEU A 74 3.81 14.76 18.49
CA LEU A 74 3.51 13.55 17.72
C LEU A 74 4.02 12.30 18.45
N LYS A 75 3.16 11.27 18.49
CA LYS A 75 3.53 9.95 19.01
C LYS A 75 4.48 9.25 18.03
N SER A 76 5.27 8.29 18.52
CA SER A 76 6.26 7.58 17.70
C SER A 76 5.69 6.97 16.40
N HIS A 77 4.48 6.41 16.46
CA HIS A 77 3.83 5.80 15.30
C HIS A 77 3.25 6.81 14.29
N GLU A 78 3.15 8.10 14.64
CA GLU A 78 2.63 9.14 13.75
C GLU A 78 3.76 9.91 13.03
N ARG A 79 5.02 9.63 13.38
CA ARG A 79 6.23 10.29 12.85
C ARG A 79 6.68 9.70 11.51
N ASP A 80 5.73 9.58 10.58
CA ASP A 80 5.97 9.09 9.22
C ASP A 80 6.36 10.23 8.27
N TYR A 81 6.72 9.90 7.02
CA TYR A 81 6.94 10.90 5.95
C TYR A 81 5.74 11.85 5.78
N CYS A 82 4.54 11.37 6.09
CA CYS A 82 3.29 12.12 6.02
C CYS A 82 3.03 13.10 7.18
N ALA A 83 3.91 13.17 8.19
CA ALA A 83 3.68 13.92 9.43
C ALA A 83 3.40 15.42 9.22
N HIS A 84 3.97 16.03 8.17
CA HIS A 84 3.75 17.43 7.82
C HIS A 84 2.26 17.77 7.60
N ILE A 85 1.50 16.89 6.95
CA ILE A 85 0.06 17.07 6.72
C ILE A 85 -0.72 16.90 8.02
N LEU A 86 -0.29 15.96 8.87
CA LEU A 86 -0.93 15.71 10.17
C LEU A 86 -0.82 16.93 11.10
N VAL A 87 0.35 17.58 11.13
CA VAL A 87 0.54 18.81 11.91
C VAL A 87 -0.38 19.92 11.40
N ALA A 88 -0.49 20.09 10.07
CA ALA A 88 -1.40 21.05 9.47
C ALA A 88 -2.87 20.74 9.80
N PHE A 89 -3.26 19.46 9.76
CA PHE A 89 -4.61 19.02 10.12
C PHE A 89 -4.93 19.31 11.60
N ARG A 90 -4.01 19.02 12.53
CA ARG A 90 -4.17 19.35 13.96
C ARG A 90 -4.21 20.85 14.22
N LYS A 91 -3.51 21.65 13.42
CA LYS A 91 -3.61 23.11 13.48
C LYS A 91 -5.01 23.58 13.08
N CYS A 92 -5.52 23.11 11.94
CA CYS A 92 -6.88 23.41 11.47
C CYS A 92 -7.95 23.01 12.50
N GLN A 93 -7.78 21.87 13.18
CA GLN A 93 -8.69 21.44 14.25
C GLN A 93 -8.73 22.38 15.45
N ARG A 94 -7.62 23.04 15.78
CA ARG A 94 -7.55 24.00 16.89
C ARG A 94 -8.16 25.35 16.54
N GLU A 95 -8.14 25.72 15.26
CA GLU A 95 -8.63 27.02 14.78
C GLU A 95 -10.15 27.03 14.55
N HIS A 96 -10.76 25.90 14.17
CA HIS A 96 -12.18 25.82 13.85
C HIS A 96 -12.99 25.07 14.91
N VAL A 97 -14.17 25.62 15.26
CA VAL A 97 -15.12 25.02 16.22
C VAL A 97 -15.74 23.72 15.69
N VAL A 98 -15.94 23.62 14.36
CA VAL A 98 -16.53 22.43 13.71
C VAL A 98 -15.55 21.84 12.68
N PRO A 99 -14.52 21.11 13.12
CA PRO A 99 -13.41 20.71 12.25
C PRO A 99 -13.82 19.72 11.15
N ALA A 100 -14.92 18.98 11.33
CA ALA A 100 -15.37 17.97 10.37
C ALA A 100 -15.70 18.54 8.99
N PHE A 101 -16.22 19.77 8.92
CA PHE A 101 -16.59 20.41 7.65
C PHE A 101 -15.44 21.25 7.07
N TYR A 102 -14.73 22.01 7.91
CA TYR A 102 -13.70 22.94 7.43
C TYR A 102 -12.36 22.26 7.12
N CYS A 103 -12.00 21.20 7.85
CA CYS A 103 -10.71 20.52 7.68
C CYS A 103 -10.81 19.22 6.85
N SER A 104 -11.90 19.03 6.09
CA SER A 104 -12.11 17.82 5.28
C SER A 104 -10.98 17.60 4.28
N ASP A 105 -10.52 18.66 3.64
CA ASP A 105 -9.54 18.58 2.57
C ASP A 105 -8.17 18.13 3.10
N LEU A 106 -7.73 18.71 4.22
CA LEU A 106 -6.51 18.30 4.92
C LEU A 106 -6.59 16.84 5.39
N ARG A 107 -7.78 16.39 5.84
CA ARG A 107 -8.00 14.99 6.19
C ARG A 107 -7.83 14.09 4.96
N HIS A 108 -8.41 14.45 3.82
CA HIS A 108 -8.29 13.68 2.59
C HIS A 108 -6.84 13.64 2.08
N MET A 109 -6.12 14.75 2.14
CA MET A 109 -4.69 14.79 1.79
C MET A 109 -3.85 13.87 2.68
N TYR A 110 -4.12 13.87 3.99
CA TYR A 110 -3.45 12.97 4.93
C TYR A 110 -3.72 11.49 4.62
N LEU A 111 -4.98 11.14 4.36
CA LEU A 111 -5.35 9.77 4.01
C LEU A 111 -4.73 9.31 2.69
N ASN A 112 -4.75 10.16 1.66
CA ASN A 112 -4.14 9.84 0.36
C ASN A 112 -2.64 9.56 0.50
N CYS A 113 -1.96 10.38 1.27
CA CYS A 113 -0.54 10.22 1.56
C CYS A 113 -0.25 8.89 2.31
N HIS A 114 -1.10 8.48 3.25
CA HIS A 114 -1.01 7.15 3.88
C HIS A 114 -1.26 5.99 2.91
N GLU A 115 -2.21 6.14 1.99
CA GLU A 115 -2.46 5.14 0.97
C GLU A 115 -1.28 5.02 -0.01
N GLU A 116 -0.65 6.13 -0.38
CA GLU A 116 0.58 6.12 -1.18
C GLU A 116 1.71 5.39 -0.47
N ASP A 117 1.92 5.64 0.83
CA ASP A 117 2.91 4.92 1.63
C ASP A 117 2.60 3.43 1.75
N ARG A 118 1.32 3.08 1.90
CA ARG A 118 0.86 1.68 1.87
C ARG A 118 1.18 1.01 0.54
N LEU A 119 0.87 1.67 -0.58
CA LEU A 119 1.17 1.16 -1.92
C LEU A 119 2.67 0.94 -2.12
N LEU A 120 3.52 1.80 -1.57
CA LEU A 120 4.97 1.59 -1.62
C LEU A 120 5.41 0.33 -0.86
N ARG A 121 4.85 0.07 0.32
CA ARG A 121 5.12 -1.17 1.08
C ARG A 121 4.64 -2.42 0.32
N MET A 122 3.48 -2.34 -0.34
CA MET A 122 2.99 -3.44 -1.19
C MET A 122 3.92 -3.72 -2.38
N LYS A 123 4.47 -2.67 -3.00
CA LYS A 123 5.44 -2.81 -4.10
C LYS A 123 6.75 -3.47 -3.63
N GLU A 124 7.22 -3.14 -2.43
CA GLU A 124 8.41 -3.76 -1.83
C GLU A 124 8.17 -5.25 -1.57
N TYR A 125 7.02 -5.60 -0.99
CA TYR A 125 6.60 -6.99 -0.77
C TYR A 125 6.51 -7.80 -2.09
N GLU A 126 5.84 -7.25 -3.12
CA GLU A 126 5.75 -7.93 -4.41
C GLU A 126 7.09 -8.09 -5.12
N ARG A 127 7.98 -7.09 -4.98
CA ARG A 127 9.34 -7.16 -5.53
C ARG A 127 10.09 -8.35 -4.94
N GLU A 128 10.08 -8.50 -3.62
CA GLU A 128 10.75 -9.61 -2.95
C GLU A 128 10.17 -10.96 -3.37
N ARG A 129 8.84 -11.08 -3.39
CA ARG A 129 8.18 -12.29 -3.87
C ARG A 129 8.64 -12.70 -5.27
N ARG A 130 8.71 -11.76 -6.21
CA ARG A 130 9.15 -12.04 -7.59
C ARG A 130 10.63 -12.43 -7.65
N LEU A 131 11.47 -11.83 -6.82
CA LEU A 131 12.90 -12.16 -6.74
C LEU A 131 13.13 -13.55 -6.13
N LEU A 132 12.37 -13.91 -5.10
CA LEU A 132 12.40 -15.27 -4.51
C LEU A 132 11.93 -16.31 -5.53
N GLN A 133 10.84 -16.05 -6.25
CA GLN A 133 10.37 -16.93 -7.32
C GLN A 133 11.42 -17.17 -8.40
N LYS A 134 12.10 -16.10 -8.85
CA LYS A 134 13.21 -16.21 -9.81
C LYS A 134 14.39 -17.00 -9.25
N ARG A 135 14.74 -16.80 -7.98
CA ARG A 135 15.82 -17.55 -7.33
C ARG A 135 15.47 -19.04 -7.23
N ALA A 136 14.23 -19.37 -6.87
CA ALA A 136 13.74 -20.74 -6.80
C ALA A 136 13.80 -21.43 -8.18
N SER A 137 13.36 -20.75 -9.25
CA SER A 137 13.39 -21.31 -10.61
C SER A 137 14.79 -21.52 -11.18
N VAL A 138 15.80 -20.78 -10.69
CA VAL A 138 17.20 -20.92 -11.14
C VAL A 138 17.96 -21.98 -10.35
N SER A 139 17.50 -22.31 -9.14
CA SER A 139 18.13 -23.33 -8.29
C SER A 139 17.70 -24.77 -8.62
N GLU A 140 16.73 -24.93 -9.52
CA GLU A 140 16.27 -26.21 -10.08
C GLU A 140 16.99 -26.47 -11.41
#